data_AF-A0A0J9YE13-F1
#
_entry.id   AF-A0A0J9YE13-F1
#
_cell.length_a   1.000
_cell.length_b   1.000
_cell.length_c   1.000
_cell.angle_alpha   90.00
_cell.angle_beta   90.00
_cell.angle_gamma   90.00
#
_symmetry.space_group_name_H-M   'P 1'
#
loop_
_entity.id
_entity.type
_entity.pdbx_description
1 polymer ?
#
loop_
_entity_poly.entity_id
_entity_poly.type
_entity_poly.pdbx_seq_one_letter_code
_entity_poly.pdbx_strand_id
1 'polypeptide(L)' 'MHRSEETLKIYCIVYTKSTEVVALARVGWDDQKIVFCSLEALCDLDMGPPLHSLIIPGELHPMELDFLKSFYHNVF' A
#
# COMPACT_ATOMS: atom_id res chain seq x y z
N MET A 1 42.24 5.48 18.31
CA MET A 1 41.96 6.00 16.96
C MET A 1 41.87 4.82 16.01
N HIS A 2 40.66 4.29 15.83
CA HIS A 2 40.21 3.44 14.72
C HIS A 2 38.68 3.33 14.88
N ARG A 3 38.01 4.41 14.46
CA ARG A 3 36.56 4.53 14.41
C ARG A 3 36.24 4.86 12.95
N SER A 4 35.90 3.85 12.16
CA SER A 4 35.42 4.04 10.79
C SER A 4 34.98 2.69 10.22
N GLU A 5 33.68 2.40 10.26
CA GLU A 5 32.99 1.57 9.24
C GLU A 5 31.45 1.49 9.45
N GLU A 6 30.88 2.08 10.50
CA GLU A 6 29.47 1.85 10.84
C GLU A 6 28.46 2.96 10.49
N THR A 7 28.72 3.88 9.55
CA THR A 7 27.79 5.02 9.35
C THR A 7 27.57 5.47 7.90
N LEU A 8 27.31 4.53 7.00
CA LEU A 8 26.67 4.83 5.71
C LEU A 8 25.47 3.92 5.50
N LYS A 9 24.43 4.10 6.32
CA LYS A 9 23.10 3.58 6.02
C LYS A 9 22.53 4.46 4.90
N ILE A 10 22.83 4.08 3.66
CA ILE A 10 22.35 4.72 2.44
C ILE A 10 20.83 4.88 2.56
N TYR A 11 20.33 6.11 2.56
CA TYR A 11 18.90 6.39 2.47
C TYR A 11 18.42 5.91 1.10
N CYS A 12 17.95 4.67 1.02
CA CYS A 12 17.29 4.15 -0.17
C CYS A 12 15.78 4.41 -0.04
N ILE A 13 15.16 4.90 -1.12
CA ILE A 13 13.71 5.09 -1.19
C ILE A 13 13.07 3.70 -1.24
N VAL A 14 12.37 3.31 -0.16
CA VAL A 14 11.75 1.97 -0.05
C VAL A 14 10.41 1.90 -0.80
N TYR A 15 9.70 3.02 -0.89
CA TYR A 15 8.39 3.10 -1.55
C TYR A 15 8.32 4.34 -2.44
N THR A 16 7.58 4.24 -3.53
CA THR A 16 7.38 5.32 -4.50
C THR A 16 5.91 5.59 -4.70
N LYS A 17 5.58 6.68 -5.39
CA LYS A 17 4.20 7.02 -5.76
C LYS A 17 3.46 5.89 -6.48
N SER A 18 4.17 5.11 -7.29
CA SER A 18 3.62 3.97 -8.03
C SER A 18 3.61 2.65 -7.25
N THR A 19 4.07 2.63 -5.99
CA THR A 19 3.98 1.42 -5.16
C THR A 19 2.51 1.06 -4.99
N GLU A 20 2.15 -0.16 -5.39
CA GLU A 20 0.80 -0.69 -5.23
C GLU A 20 0.53 -1.07 -3.79
N VAL A 21 -0.68 -0.79 -3.30
CA VAL A 21 -1.10 -0.99 -1.91
C VAL A 21 -2.55 -1.45 -1.85
N VAL A 22 -2.90 -2.16 -0.78
CA VAL A 22 -4.29 -2.52 -0.46
C VAL A 22 -4.74 -1.70 0.74
N ALA A 23 -5.65 -0.76 0.50
CA ALA A 23 -6.29 0.04 1.52
C ALA A 23 -7.57 -0.64 2.01
N LEU A 24 -7.75 -0.64 3.32
CA LEU A 24 -8.86 -1.30 3.99
C LEU A 24 -9.55 -0.30 4.92
N ALA A 25 -10.87 -0.29 4.91
CA ALA A 25 -11.69 0.44 5.87
C ALA A 25 -12.83 -0.43 6.39
N ARG A 26 -13.03 -0.41 7.72
CA ARG A 26 -14.18 -1.01 8.42
C ARG A 26 -14.45 -2.47 8.00
N VAL A 27 -13.39 -3.28 7.87
CA VAL A 27 -13.49 -4.70 7.47
C VAL A 27 -14.47 -5.44 8.38
N GLY A 28 -15.45 -6.12 7.78
CA GLY A 28 -16.51 -6.83 8.50
C GLY A 28 -17.74 -5.97 8.84
N TRP A 29 -17.77 -4.70 8.48
CA TRP A 29 -18.96 -3.84 8.58
C TRP A 29 -19.72 -3.82 7.25
N ASP A 30 -20.98 -3.39 7.28
CA ASP A 30 -21.84 -3.32 6.10
C ASP A 30 -21.29 -2.37 5.03
N ASP A 31 -20.55 -1.34 5.45
CA ASP A 31 -19.95 -0.32 4.60
C ASP A 31 -18.42 -0.49 4.47
N GLN A 32 -17.94 -1.72 4.60
CA GLN A 32 -16.52 -2.04 4.39
C GLN A 32 -16.03 -1.61 3.01
N LYS A 33 -14.76 -1.21 2.93
CA LYS A 33 -14.11 -0.84 1.67
C LYS A 33 -12.73 -1.49 1.58
N ILE A 34 -12.48 -2.17 0.46
CA ILE A 34 -11.20 -2.77 0.10
C ILE A 34 -10.82 -2.22 -1.26
N VAL A 35 -9.65 -1.59 -1.36
CA VAL A 35 -9.19 -0.96 -2.59
C VAL A 35 -7.74 -1.31 -2.85
N PHE A 36 -7.47 -1.81 -4.05
CA PHE A 36 -6.12 -2.00 -4.58
C PHE A 36 -5.80 -0.87 -5.56
N CYS A 37 -4.76 -0.09 -5.28
CA CYS A 37 -4.36 1.07 -6.09
C CYS A 37 -2.90 1.46 -5.82
N SER A 38 -2.37 2.47 -6.53
CA SER A 38 -1.06 3.05 -6.20
C SER A 38 -1.14 3.93 -4.95
N LEU A 39 0.00 4.12 -4.26
CA LEU A 39 0.09 5.06 -3.13
C LEU A 39 -0.36 6.47 -3.51
N GLU A 40 -0.04 6.94 -4.71
CA GLU A 40 -0.48 8.25 -5.20
C GLU A 40 -1.99 8.33 -5.36
N ALA A 41 -2.62 7.32 -5.97
CA ALA A 41 -4.07 7.29 -6.11
C ALA A 41 -4.79 7.22 -4.76
N LEU A 42 -4.20 6.51 -3.78
CA LEU A 42 -4.77 6.40 -2.43
C LEU A 42 -4.84 7.75 -1.70
N CYS A 43 -3.91 8.68 -1.97
CA CYS A 43 -3.88 10.00 -1.32
C CYS A 43 -5.15 10.82 -1.58
N ASP A 44 -5.78 10.64 -2.73
CA ASP A 44 -6.97 11.37 -3.15
C ASP A 44 -8.27 10.58 -2.92
N LEU A 45 -8.16 9.37 -2.37
CA LEU A 45 -9.29 8.45 -2.23
C LEU A 45 -9.97 8.57 -0.87
N ASP A 46 -11.27 8.85 -0.87
CA ASP A 46 -12.09 8.79 0.35
C ASP A 46 -12.39 7.33 0.74
N MET A 47 -11.81 6.87 1.85
CA MET A 47 -12.05 5.55 2.43
C MET A 47 -13.22 5.53 3.44
N GLY A 48 -13.88 6.68 3.63
CA GLY A 48 -14.93 6.87 4.62
C GLY A 48 -14.39 6.91 6.05
N PRO A 49 -15.27 6.78 7.06
CA PRO A 49 -14.87 6.86 8.47
C PRO A 49 -13.88 5.76 8.91
N PRO A 50 -13.14 5.98 10.00
CA PRO A 50 -12.28 4.96 10.61
C PRO A 50 -13.08 3.71 11.03
N LEU A 51 -12.46 2.54 11.21
CA LEU A 51 -11.02 2.26 11.28
C LEU A 51 -10.39 1.92 9.92
N HIS A 52 -9.15 2.37 9.70
CA HIS A 52 -8.38 2.13 8.47
C HIS A 52 -7.17 1.22 8.71
N SER A 53 -6.80 0.44 7.70
CA SER A 53 -5.57 -0.35 7.64
C SER A 53 -4.98 -0.30 6.23
N LEU A 54 -3.66 -0.42 6.12
CA LEU A 54 -2.94 -0.37 4.85
C LEU A 54 -1.99 -1.57 4.76
N ILE A 55 -2.07 -2.29 3.64
CA ILE A 55 -1.14 -3.37 3.30
C ILE A 55 -0.25 -2.88 2.17
N ILE A 56 1.07 -2.93 2.39
CA ILE A 56 2.07 -2.77 1.35
C ILE A 56 2.62 -4.17 1.04
N PRO A 57 2.16 -4.82 -0.04
CA PRO A 57 2.59 -6.17 -0.37
C PRO A 57 4.07 -6.21 -0.74
N GLY A 58 4.69 -7.37 -0.53
CA GLY A 58 6.00 -7.69 -1.10
C GLY A 58 5.86 -8.19 -2.53
N GLU A 59 6.63 -9.22 -2.90
CA GLU A 59 6.41 -9.92 -4.15
C GLU A 59 5.07 -10.69 -4.09
N LEU A 60 4.18 -10.39 -5.03
CA LEU A 60 2.89 -11.07 -5.17
C LEU A 60 3.01 -12.23 -6.16
N HIS A 61 2.47 -13.38 -5.78
CA HIS A 61 2.24 -14.45 -6.74
C HIS A 61 1.16 -14.02 -7.75
N PRO A 62 1.22 -14.45 -9.04
CA PRO A 62 0.25 -14.03 -10.06
C PRO A 62 -1.23 -14.20 -9.65
N MET A 63 -1.54 -15.29 -8.93
CA MET A 63 -2.88 -15.56 -8.41
C MET A 63 -3.33 -14.52 -7.35
N GLU A 64 -2.43 -14.07 -6.49
CA GLU A 64 -2.74 -13.04 -5.49
C GLU A 64 -3.00 -11.70 -6.18
N LEU A 65 -2.19 -11.36 -7.18
CA LEU A 65 -2.38 -10.17 -7.99
C LEU A 65 -3.72 -10.20 -8.73
N ASP A 66 -4.07 -11.34 -9.34
CA ASP A 66 -5.36 -11.47 -10.05
C ASP A 66 -6.55 -11.36 -9.10
N PHE A 67 -6.44 -11.85 -7.87
CA PHE A 67 -7.43 -11.61 -6.83
C PHE A 67 -7.52 -10.12 -6.47
N LEU A 68 -6.39 -9.46 -6.21
CA LEU A 68 -6.36 -8.04 -5.84
C LEU A 68 -6.90 -7.11 -6.94
N LYS A 69 -6.71 -7.46 -8.22
CA LYS A 69 -7.30 -6.72 -9.35
C LYS A 69 -8.83 -6.65 -9.30
N SER A 70 -9.51 -7.58 -8.63
CA SER A 70 -10.97 -7.47 -8.43
C SER A 70 -11.38 -6.28 -7.55
N PHE A 71 -10.43 -5.74 -6.76
CA PHE A 71 -10.58 -4.56 -5.92
C PHE A 71 -9.90 -3.32 -6.52
N TYR A 72 -9.51 -3.36 -7.79
CA TYR A 72 -8.80 -2.25 -8.40
C TYR A 72 -9.69 -1.01 -8.49
N HIS A 73 -9.21 0.11 -7.95
CA HIS A 73 -9.90 1.38 -8.12
C HIS A 73 -9.43 2.04 -9.43
N ASN A 74 -10.30 2.00 -10.44
CA ASN A 74 -10.08 2.72 -11.69
C ASN A 74 -10.34 4.21 -11.46
N VAL A 75 -9.27 4.98 -11.33
CA VAL A 75 -9.32 6.43 -11.50
C VAL A 75 -9.35 6.68 -13.02
N PHE A 76 -10.45 7.23 -13.53
CA PHE A 76 -10.52 7.80 -14.87
C PHE A 76 -10.06 9.27 -14.85
#